data_AF-S4RD70-F1
#
_entry.id   AF-S4RD70-F1
#
_cell.length_a   1.000
_cell.length_b   1.000
_cell.length_c   1.000
_cell.angle_alpha   90.00
_cell.angle_beta   90.00
_cell.angle_gamma   90.00
#
_symmetry.space_group_name_H-M   'P 1'
#
loop_
_entity.id
_entity.type
_entity.pdbx_description
1 polymer ?
#
loop_
_entity_poly.entity_id
_entity_poly.type
_entity_poly.pdbx_seq_one_letter_code
_entity_poly.pdbx_strand_id
1 'polypeptide(L)' 'STSQNADIYQSRKDKYTDEHFQYRHVMLPKEIARMLPKTHLMSEAEWRSLGAQQSHGWMHYMTHEPE' A
#
# COMPACT_ATOMS: atom_id res chain seq x y z
N SER A 1 2.66 -6.31 -23.25
CA SER A 1 1.40 -5.65 -22.92
C SER A 1 1.18 -5.67 -21.43
N THR A 2 1.63 -4.64 -20.71
CA THR A 2 1.13 -4.36 -19.35
C THR A 2 1.08 -2.86 -19.23
N SER A 3 -0.12 -2.34 -19.51
CA SER A 3 -0.44 -0.93 -19.43
C SER A 3 -0.18 -0.42 -18.01
N GLN A 4 0.52 0.71 -17.96
CA GLN A 4 0.46 1.78 -16.98
C GLN A 4 -0.50 1.56 -15.80
N ASN A 5 0.04 1.19 -14.64
CA ASN A 5 -0.52 1.53 -13.32
C ASN A 5 0.55 2.33 -12.59
N ALA A 6 0.90 3.48 -13.15
CA ALA A 6 2.08 4.26 -12.78
C ALA A 6 1.89 5.13 -11.52
N ASP A 7 0.73 5.07 -10.88
CA ASP A 7 0.33 6.10 -9.92
C ASP A 7 0.45 5.63 -8.44
N ILE A 8 0.63 4.33 -8.18
CA ILE A 8 0.92 3.85 -6.82
C ILE A 8 2.41 3.97 -6.54
N TYR A 9 2.77 4.95 -5.72
CA TYR A 9 4.15 5.21 -5.34
C TYR A 9 4.49 4.45 -4.07
N GLN A 10 5.42 3.52 -4.20
CA GLN A 10 6.02 2.86 -3.06
C GLN A 10 7.20 3.69 -2.54
N SER A 11 7.26 4.00 -1.23
CA SER A 11 8.45 4.62 -0.65
C SER A 11 9.63 3.63 -0.75
N ARG A 12 10.52 3.86 -1.71
CA ARG A 12 11.70 2.99 -1.95
C ARG A 12 12.79 3.23 -0.90
N LYS A 13 12.75 4.38 -0.21
CA LYS A 13 13.79 4.86 0.70
C LYS A 13 13.45 4.75 2.20
N ASP A 14 12.18 4.61 2.56
CA ASP A 14 11.75 4.70 3.97
C ASP A 14 11.30 3.34 4.52
N LYS A 15 12.08 2.29 4.24
CA LYS A 15 11.91 1.03 4.96
C LYS A 15 12.56 1.18 6.32
N TYR A 16 11.77 1.12 7.37
CA TYR A 16 12.26 1.04 8.74
C TYR A 16 11.93 -0.34 9.32
N THR A 17 12.80 -0.83 10.17
CA THR A 17 12.73 -2.18 10.75
C THR A 17 12.89 -2.03 12.25
N ASP A 18 12.04 -2.69 13.03
CA ASP A 18 12.26 -2.88 14.47
C ASP A 18 12.74 -4.31 14.74
N GLU A 19 12.74 -4.75 16.01
CA GLU A 19 13.19 -6.09 16.38
C GLU A 19 12.30 -7.23 15.84
N HIS A 20 11.09 -6.93 15.37
CA HIS A 20 10.06 -7.92 15.02
C HIS A 20 9.57 -7.80 13.56
N PHE A 21 9.52 -6.60 12.98
CA PHE A 21 8.87 -6.34 11.71
C PHE A 21 9.60 -5.31 10.83
N GLN A 22 9.34 -5.42 9.52
CA GLN A 22 9.74 -4.44 8.52
C GLN A 22 8.52 -3.66 8.04
N TYR A 23 8.64 -2.34 7.98
CA TYR A 23 7.56 -1.45 7.60
C TYR A 23 7.91 -0.67 6.34
N ARG A 24 6.86 -0.23 5.65
CA ARG A 24 6.97 0.66 4.49
C ARG A 24 5.64 1.38 4.27
N HIS A 25 5.73 2.63 3.81
CA HIS A 25 4.55 3.38 3.39
C HIS A 25 4.30 3.24 1.89
N VAL A 26 3.03 3.00 1.55
CA VAL A 26 2.51 3.08 0.17
C VAL A 26 1.71 4.37 0.08
N MET A 27 2.10 5.25 -0.84
CA MET A 27 1.33 6.46 -1.12
C MET A 27 0.41 6.18 -2.29
N LEU A 28 -0.88 6.42 -2.09
CA LEU A 28 -1.91 6.20 -3.09
C LEU A 28 -2.35 7.54 -3.70
N PRO A 29 -2.64 7.58 -5.00
CA PRO A 29 -3.34 8.70 -5.62
C PRO A 29 -4.67 8.95 -4.93
N LYS A 30 -5.10 10.22 -4.92
CA LYS A 30 -6.37 10.62 -4.29
C LYS A 30 -7.57 9.84 -4.81
N GLU A 31 -7.58 9.47 -6.09
CA GLU A 31 -8.67 8.72 -6.71
C GLU A 31 -8.77 7.29 -6.15
N ILE A 32 -7.63 6.59 -6.02
CA ILE A 32 -7.55 5.25 -5.43
C ILE A 32 -7.83 5.29 -3.93
N ALA A 33 -7.32 6.30 -3.23
CA ALA A 33 -7.55 6.48 -1.80
C ALA A 33 -9.04 6.58 -1.45
N ARG A 34 -9.86 7.17 -2.33
CA ARG A 34 -11.33 7.26 -2.14
C ARG A 34 -12.06 5.93 -2.28
N MET A 35 -11.44 4.95 -2.95
CA MET A 35 -12.00 3.61 -3.13
C MET A 35 -11.67 2.68 -1.96
N LEU A 36 -10.83 3.12 -1.02
CA LEU A 36 -10.41 2.28 0.10
C LEU A 36 -11.59 1.95 1.03
N PRO A 37 -11.65 0.71 1.55
CA PRO A 37 -12.61 0.37 2.58
C PRO A 37 -12.32 1.16 3.86
N LYS A 38 -13.34 1.85 4.39
CA LYS A 38 -13.26 2.56 5.68
C LYS A 38 -13.58 1.66 6.88
N THR A 39 -14.06 0.45 6.64
CA THR A 39 -14.56 -0.47 7.66
C THR A 39 -13.52 -1.48 8.13
N HIS A 40 -12.46 -1.71 7.35
CA HIS A 40 -11.44 -2.71 7.63
C HIS A 40 -10.13 -2.42 6.90
N LEU A 41 -9.05 -3.07 7.33
CA LEU A 41 -7.76 -3.07 6.65
C LEU A 41 -7.77 -4.09 5.51
N MET A 42 -7.26 -3.69 4.36
CA MET A 42 -7.13 -4.55 3.18
C MET A 42 -6.23 -5.78 3.38
N SER A 43 -6.72 -6.92 2.92
CA SER A 43 -5.95 -8.15 2.70
C SER A 43 -4.96 -8.04 1.53
N GLU A 44 -4.03 -9.00 1.42
CA GLU A 44 -3.09 -9.08 0.30
C GLU A 44 -3.77 -9.10 -1.07
N ALA A 45 -4.89 -9.80 -1.19
CA ALA A 45 -5.65 -9.82 -2.43
C ALA A 45 -6.21 -8.42 -2.79
N GLU A 46 -6.77 -7.71 -1.81
CA GLU A 46 -7.42 -6.42 -2.04
C GLU A 46 -6.43 -5.33 -2.46
N TRP A 47 -5.31 -5.18 -1.75
CA TRP A 47 -4.33 -4.16 -2.14
C TRP A 47 -3.61 -4.51 -3.45
N ARG A 48 -3.46 -5.81 -3.80
CA ARG A 48 -2.95 -6.23 -5.11
C ARG A 48 -3.93 -5.89 -6.23
N SER A 49 -5.23 -6.04 -6.00
CA SER A 49 -6.27 -5.66 -6.96
C SER A 49 -6.29 -4.17 -7.27
N LEU A 50 -5.85 -3.31 -6.35
CA LEU A 50 -5.66 -1.87 -6.59
C LEU A 50 -4.42 -1.56 -7.42
N GLY A 51 -3.58 -2.56 -7.72
CA GLY A 51 -2.36 -2.41 -8.52
C GLY A 51 -1.10 -2.19 -7.68
N ALA A 52 -1.17 -2.25 -6.34
CA ALA A 52 0.02 -2.18 -5.52
C ALA A 52 0.86 -3.46 -5.70
N GLN A 53 2.16 -3.29 -6.00
CA GLN A 53 3.07 -4.39 -6.27
C GLN A 53 4.13 -4.47 -5.16
N GLN A 54 4.05 -5.52 -4.35
CA GLN A 54 5.03 -5.84 -3.33
C GLN A 54 5.39 -7.32 -3.36
N SER A 55 6.49 -7.68 -2.69
CA SER A 55 6.82 -9.08 -2.40
C SER A 55 5.72 -9.73 -1.57
N HIS A 56 5.74 -11.06 -1.44
CA HIS A 56 4.78 -11.75 -0.58
C HIS A 56 5.04 -11.44 0.91
N GLY A 57 4.00 -11.53 1.75
CA GLY A 57 4.09 -11.38 3.21
C GLY A 57 3.90 -9.96 3.76
N TRP A 58 3.59 -8.97 2.91
CA TRP A 58 3.23 -7.62 3.39
C TRP A 58 1.79 -7.56 3.88
N MET A 59 1.61 -7.05 5.09
CA MET A 59 0.29 -6.82 5.69
C MET A 59 0.00 -5.32 5.79
N HIS A 60 -1.23 -4.94 5.44
CA HIS A 60 -1.71 -3.59 5.66
C HIS A 60 -2.14 -3.47 7.13
N TYR A 61 -1.40 -2.69 7.91
CA TYR A 61 -1.55 -2.62 9.37
C TYR A 61 -2.21 -1.32 9.85
N MET A 62 -2.17 -0.26 9.05
CA MET A 62 -2.81 1.02 9.35
C MET A 62 -3.04 1.85 8.09
N THR A 63 -4.09 2.68 8.11
CA THR A 63 -4.30 3.76 7.14
C THR A 63 -4.01 5.09 7.83
N HIS A 64 -3.19 5.92 7.21
CA HIS A 64 -2.89 7.27 7.67
C HIS A 64 -3.47 8.28 6.69
N GLU A 65 -4.33 9.18 7.17
CA GLU A 65 -4.78 10.31 6.37
C GLU A 65 -3.67 11.37 6.35
N PRO A 66 -3.32 11.96 5.19
CA PRO A 66 -2.38 13.08 5.16
C PRO A 66 -2.98 14.27 5.92
N GLU A 67 -2.17 14.93 6.75
CA GLU A 67 -2.49 16.23 7.37
C GLU A 67 -2.69 17.35 6.33
#